data_AF-A0A8S9J073-F1
#
_entry.id   AF-A0A8S9J073-F1
#
_cell.length_a   1.000
_cell.length_b   1.000
_cell.length_c   1.000
_cell.angle_alpha   90.00
_cell.angle_beta   90.00
_cell.angle_gamma   90.00
#
_symmetry.space_group_name_H-M   'P 1'
#
loop_
_entity.id
_entity.type
_entity.pdbx_description
1 polymer ?
#
loop_
_entity_poly.entity_id
_entity_poly.type
_entity_poly.pdbx_seq_one_letter_code
_entity_poly.pdbx_strand_id
1 'polypeptide(L)'
;MSCRRFFSIPVLSVILVMGLVYYVTLFVFIDDWVGLRSSAGKLNALIFTSLASLCIFSLSICVLLDPGRVPSSYAPDVENSSWSGSNNGAEARKCDKCFAYKPLRTHHCRVCRRCVLKMDHHCVWINNCVGYANYKAFFLLVFYATVACIYSTVLLVCCVFKNGESYAGNVPLKTFMVSCGVFIIGLSITLGTLLGWHIYLIAHNMTTIEHYDSKRALWLAGKSGQSYRHQFDLGVYKNITSVLGSNIIKWLCPTFTRNTEDGINFSASRDS
;
A
#
# COMPACT_ATOMS: atom_id res chain seq x y z
N MET A 1 -6.05 -22.66 0.60
CA MET A 1 -6.40 -21.58 -0.36
C MET A 1 -5.37 -20.44 -0.44
N SER A 2 -4.59 -20.15 0.62
CA SER A 2 -3.63 -19.04 0.62
C SER A 2 -2.44 -19.22 -0.36
N CYS A 3 -1.78 -20.38 -0.38
CA CYS A 3 -0.68 -20.63 -1.34
C CYS A 3 -1.07 -20.54 -2.82
N ARG A 4 -2.33 -20.84 -3.19
CA ARG A 4 -2.78 -20.73 -4.59
C ARG A 4 -2.77 -19.28 -5.10
N ARG A 5 -2.88 -18.28 -4.23
CA ARG A 5 -2.78 -16.86 -4.62
C ARG A 5 -1.36 -16.47 -4.99
N PHE A 6 -0.38 -17.06 -4.30
CA PHE A 6 1.04 -16.78 -4.52
C PHE A 6 1.49 -17.18 -5.92
N PHE A 7 0.97 -18.29 -6.45
CA PHE A 7 1.25 -18.77 -7.81
C PHE A 7 0.34 -18.17 -8.89
N SER A 8 -0.37 -17.09 -8.57
CA SER A 8 -1.18 -16.41 -9.59
C SER A 8 -0.29 -15.59 -10.52
N ILE A 9 -0.70 -15.50 -11.79
CA ILE A 9 0.03 -14.76 -12.82
C ILE A 9 0.39 -13.33 -12.36
N PRO A 10 -0.52 -12.52 -11.78
CA PRO A 10 -0.17 -11.17 -11.34
C PRO A 10 0.93 -11.13 -10.28
N VAL A 11 0.88 -12.03 -9.29
CA VAL A 11 1.87 -12.08 -8.20
C VAL A 11 3.23 -12.53 -8.75
N LEU A 12 3.24 -13.54 -9.62
CA LEU A 12 4.46 -13.99 -10.29
C LEU A 12 5.06 -12.88 -11.17
N SER A 13 4.24 -12.07 -11.85
CA SER A 13 4.72 -10.90 -12.61
C SER A 13 5.38 -9.87 -11.72
N VAL A 14 4.83 -9.59 -10.52
CA VAL A 14 5.47 -8.69 -9.54
C VAL A 14 6.82 -9.25 -9.10
N ILE A 15 6.89 -10.54 -8.76
CA ILE A 15 8.14 -11.19 -8.34
C ILE A 15 9.18 -11.15 -9.47
N LEU A 16 8.76 -11.37 -10.72
CA LEU A 16 9.64 -11.26 -11.89
C LEU A 16 10.18 -9.84 -12.06
N VAL A 17 9.33 -8.82 -11.96
CA VAL A 17 9.76 -7.41 -12.03
C VAL A 17 10.74 -7.08 -10.90
N MET A 18 10.46 -7.53 -9.67
CA MET A 18 11.38 -7.36 -8.55
C MET A 18 12.73 -8.05 -8.80
N GLY A 19 12.71 -9.26 -9.35
CA GLY A 19 13.91 -10.01 -9.73
C GLY A 19 14.72 -9.31 -10.84
N LEU A 20 14.05 -8.74 -11.84
CA LEU A 20 14.69 -7.96 -12.90
C LEU A 20 15.37 -6.71 -12.34
N VAL A 21 14.66 -5.91 -11.54
CA VAL A 21 15.22 -4.72 -10.91
C VAL A 21 16.38 -5.09 -10.00
N TYR A 22 16.26 -6.19 -9.25
CA TYR A 22 17.33 -6.72 -8.41
C TYR A 22 18.57 -7.09 -9.18
N TYR A 23 18.40 -7.89 -10.25
CA TYR A 23 19.49 -8.32 -11.10
C TYR A 23 20.23 -7.13 -11.73
N VAL A 24 19.48 -6.23 -12.37
CA VAL A 24 20.07 -5.07 -13.06
C VAL A 24 20.77 -4.14 -12.05
N THR A 25 20.19 -3.90 -10.88
CA THR A 25 20.81 -3.01 -9.89
C THR A 25 22.13 -3.57 -9.35
N LEU A 26 22.17 -4.87 -9.03
CA LEU A 26 23.39 -5.50 -8.47
C LEU A 26 24.47 -5.75 -9.52
N PHE A 27 24.12 -6.49 -10.56
CA PHE A 27 25.10 -7.06 -11.49
C PHE A 27 25.42 -6.13 -12.66
N VAL A 28 24.62 -5.07 -12.85
CA VAL A 28 24.92 -4.05 -13.85
C VAL A 28 25.32 -2.76 -13.15
N PHE A 29 24.42 -2.10 -12.40
CA PHE A 29 24.70 -0.74 -11.93
C PHE A 29 25.75 -0.68 -10.81
N ILE A 30 25.65 -1.53 -9.78
CA ILE A 30 26.63 -1.52 -8.69
C ILE A 30 28.00 -1.99 -9.18
N ASP A 31 28.04 -3.05 -9.99
CA ASP A 31 29.29 -3.57 -10.53
C ASP A 31 29.99 -2.56 -11.46
N ASP A 32 29.23 -1.93 -12.35
CA ASP A 32 29.79 -0.94 -13.30
C ASP A 32 30.23 0.37 -12.61
N TRP A 33 29.46 0.85 -11.60
CA TRP A 33 29.81 2.10 -10.92
C TRP A 33 30.97 1.96 -9.94
N VAL A 34 30.90 0.99 -9.01
CA VAL A 34 31.86 0.85 -7.89
C VAL A 34 32.54 -0.51 -7.82
N GLY A 35 32.16 -1.47 -8.66
CA GLY A 35 32.68 -2.83 -8.65
C GLY A 35 32.17 -3.65 -7.47
N LEU A 36 31.53 -4.80 -7.71
CA LEU A 36 30.98 -5.64 -6.65
C LEU A 36 32.03 -6.18 -5.67
N ARG A 37 33.28 -6.28 -6.11
CA ARG A 37 34.40 -6.75 -5.26
C ARG A 37 34.89 -5.69 -4.28
N SER A 38 34.61 -4.40 -4.52
CA SER A 38 35.02 -3.31 -3.63
C SER A 38 34.21 -3.30 -2.33
N SER A 39 34.72 -2.66 -1.28
CA SER A 39 33.98 -2.47 -0.02
C SER A 39 32.70 -1.66 -0.25
N ALA A 40 32.75 -0.63 -1.08
CA ALA A 40 31.59 0.17 -1.47
C ALA A 40 30.56 -0.67 -2.23
N GLY A 41 30.98 -1.48 -3.21
CA GLY A 41 30.08 -2.37 -3.95
C GLY A 41 29.38 -3.38 -3.04
N LYS A 42 30.11 -4.03 -2.13
CA LYS A 42 29.54 -4.96 -1.14
C LYS A 42 28.53 -4.27 -0.22
N LEU A 43 28.82 -3.05 0.23
CA LEU A 43 27.89 -2.28 1.07
C LEU A 43 26.60 -1.92 0.32
N ASN A 44 26.70 -1.40 -0.91
CA ASN A 44 25.52 -1.12 -1.74
C ASN A 44 24.72 -2.41 -2.02
N ALA A 45 25.41 -3.52 -2.28
CA ALA A 45 24.78 -4.81 -2.49
C ALA A 45 24.03 -5.32 -1.25
N LEU A 46 24.61 -5.16 -0.06
CA LEU A 46 23.98 -5.49 1.21
C LEU A 46 22.73 -4.64 1.46
N ILE A 47 22.83 -3.32 1.27
CA ILE A 47 21.71 -2.39 1.43
C ILE A 47 20.57 -2.77 0.48
N PHE A 48 20.88 -2.94 -0.81
CA PHE A 48 19.87 -3.24 -1.82
C PHE A 48 19.23 -4.62 -1.62
N THR A 49 20.02 -5.62 -1.24
CA THR A 49 19.50 -6.97 -0.91
C THR A 49 18.62 -6.96 0.33
N SER A 50 18.97 -6.17 1.34
CA SER A 50 18.13 -6.01 2.53
C SER A 50 16.78 -5.38 2.16
N LEU A 51 16.80 -4.36 1.32
CA LEU A 51 15.59 -3.69 0.85
C LEU A 51 14.71 -4.60 -0.02
N ALA A 52 15.30 -5.34 -0.96
CA ALA A 52 14.60 -6.34 -1.75
C ALA A 52 13.96 -7.44 -0.88
N SER A 53 14.67 -7.87 0.17
CA SER A 53 14.15 -8.85 1.14
C SER A 53 12.94 -8.31 1.91
N LEU A 54 12.97 -7.04 2.33
CA LEU A 54 11.83 -6.37 2.96
C LEU A 54 10.63 -6.24 2.02
N CYS A 55 10.85 -5.97 0.72
CA CYS A 55 9.79 -5.98 -0.29
C CYS A 55 9.17 -7.38 -0.42
N ILE A 56 9.97 -8.44 -0.56
CA ILE A 56 9.46 -9.82 -0.69
C ILE A 56 8.72 -10.25 0.56
N PHE A 57 9.23 -9.91 1.74
CA PHE A 57 8.57 -10.19 3.01
C PHE A 57 7.22 -9.46 3.08
N SER A 58 7.17 -8.17 2.76
CA SER A 58 5.93 -7.38 2.75
C SER A 58 4.92 -7.89 1.73
N LEU A 59 5.36 -8.26 0.53
CA LEU A 59 4.54 -8.89 -0.50
C LEU A 59 3.94 -10.20 -0.01
N SER A 60 4.74 -11.04 0.65
CA SER A 60 4.29 -12.32 1.20
C SER A 60 3.18 -12.12 2.23
N ILE A 61 3.33 -11.14 3.14
CA ILE A 61 2.27 -10.80 4.09
C ILE A 61 1.01 -10.31 3.38
N CYS A 62 1.13 -9.43 2.37
CA CYS A 62 -0.02 -8.92 1.61
C CYS A 62 -0.82 -10.01 0.90
N VAL A 63 -0.12 -10.97 0.28
CA VAL A 63 -0.73 -12.07 -0.47
C VAL A 63 -1.36 -13.11 0.46
N LEU A 64 -0.66 -13.44 1.56
CA LEU A 64 -1.01 -14.58 2.40
C LEU A 64 -1.99 -14.25 3.52
N LEU A 65 -1.95 -13.02 4.05
CA LEU A 65 -2.79 -12.61 5.16
C LEU A 65 -4.23 -12.34 4.70
N ASP A 66 -5.20 -12.79 5.50
CA ASP A 66 -6.60 -12.43 5.26
C ASP A 66 -6.78 -10.92 5.53
N PRO A 67 -7.30 -10.12 4.58
CA PRO A 67 -7.39 -8.66 4.73
C PRO A 67 -8.38 -8.17 5.80
N GLY A 68 -9.13 -9.08 6.44
CA GLY A 68 -10.13 -8.79 7.45
C GLY A 68 -11.47 -9.39 7.06
N ARG A 69 -12.01 -10.27 7.90
CA ARG A 69 -13.36 -10.84 7.73
C ARG A 69 -14.32 -10.19 8.72
N VAL A 70 -15.54 -9.95 8.27
CA VAL A 70 -16.65 -9.67 9.19
C VAL A 70 -16.94 -10.95 9.98
N PRO A 71 -16.94 -10.93 11.32
CA PRO A 71 -17.36 -12.07 12.12
C PRO A 71 -18.81 -12.46 11.79
N SER A 72 -19.11 -13.75 11.74
CA SER A 72 -20.48 -14.24 11.49
C SER A 72 -21.46 -13.85 12.61
N SER A 73 -20.97 -13.62 13.82
CA SER A 73 -21.73 -13.16 14.97
C SER A 73 -21.95 -11.64 14.99
N TYR A 74 -21.41 -10.88 14.02
CA TYR A 74 -21.57 -9.44 14.01
C TYR A 74 -23.05 -9.07 13.82
N ALA A 75 -23.61 -8.40 14.82
CA ALA A 75 -24.90 -7.76 14.79
C ALA A 75 -24.73 -6.28 15.16
N PRO A 76 -25.45 -5.37 14.50
CA PRO A 76 -25.47 -3.96 14.86
C PRO A 76 -26.07 -3.82 16.27
N ASP A 77 -25.48 -2.95 17.08
CA ASP A 77 -26.07 -2.56 18.36
C ASP A 77 -27.26 -1.63 18.09
N VAL A 78 -28.45 -2.02 18.52
CA VAL A 78 -29.71 -1.30 18.25
C VAL A 78 -29.77 -0.02 19.08
N GLU A 79 -29.12 0.03 20.26
CA GLU A 79 -29.19 1.17 21.18
C GLU A 79 -28.28 2.34 20.75
N ASN A 80 -27.16 2.06 20.08
CA ASN A 80 -26.22 3.09 19.58
C ASN A 80 -26.60 3.70 18.21
N SER A 81 -27.69 3.20 17.60
CA SER A 81 -28.15 3.61 16.28
C SER A 81 -28.75 5.03 16.24
N SER A 82 -29.18 5.56 17.39
CA SER A 82 -29.80 6.89 17.54
C SER A 82 -28.79 8.04 17.66
N TRP A 83 -27.49 7.77 17.81
CA TRP A 83 -26.46 8.79 18.08
C TRP A 83 -25.55 9.15 16.89
N SER A 84 -25.52 8.33 15.84
CA SER A 84 -24.85 8.71 14.60
C SER A 84 -25.77 9.61 13.77
N GLY A 85 -25.60 10.94 13.86
CA GLY A 85 -26.38 11.98 13.15
C GLY A 85 -26.45 11.85 11.63
N SER A 86 -27.13 10.81 11.17
CA SER A 86 -27.70 10.55 9.87
C SER A 86 -29.19 10.84 10.02
N ASN A 87 -29.66 11.94 9.43
CA ASN A 87 -31.07 12.33 9.47
C ASN A 87 -32.00 11.41 8.65
N ASN A 88 -31.52 10.25 8.23
CA ASN A 88 -32.36 9.14 7.77
C ASN A 88 -32.11 7.98 8.73
N GLY A 89 -33.18 7.46 9.33
CA GLY A 89 -33.17 6.45 10.38
C GLY A 89 -32.11 5.39 10.18
N ALA A 90 -31.42 5.05 11.27
CA ALA A 90 -30.26 4.18 11.31
C ALA A 90 -30.58 2.73 10.91
N GLU A 91 -30.85 2.53 9.62
CA GLU A 91 -30.86 1.22 9.02
C GLU A 91 -29.44 0.68 9.04
N ALA A 92 -29.24 -0.35 9.86
CA ALA A 92 -28.00 -1.09 9.90
C ALA A 92 -27.59 -1.51 8.48
N ARG A 93 -26.41 -1.08 8.05
CA ARG A 93 -25.94 -1.33 6.68
C ARG A 93 -25.85 -2.84 6.42
N LYS A 94 -26.67 -3.38 5.52
CA LYS A 94 -26.64 -4.79 5.15
C LYS A 94 -25.87 -5.02 3.85
N CYS A 95 -25.35 -6.22 3.68
CA CYS A 95 -24.83 -6.70 2.40
C CYS A 95 -25.85 -7.61 1.73
N ASP A 96 -26.45 -7.18 0.61
CA ASP A 96 -27.41 -8.02 -0.11
C ASP A 96 -26.77 -9.31 -0.63
N LYS A 97 -25.50 -9.24 -1.03
CA LYS A 97 -24.76 -10.40 -1.56
C LYS A 97 -24.28 -11.40 -0.50
N CYS A 98 -24.05 -10.94 0.73
CA CYS A 98 -23.59 -11.80 1.82
C CYS A 98 -24.70 -12.12 2.82
N PHE A 99 -25.87 -11.48 2.67
CA PHE A 99 -27.00 -11.53 3.59
C PHE A 99 -26.65 -11.26 5.07
N ALA A 100 -25.60 -10.46 5.31
CA ALA A 100 -25.07 -10.16 6.63
C ALA A 100 -24.91 -8.64 6.85
N TYR A 101 -24.91 -8.21 8.11
CA TYR A 101 -24.65 -6.83 8.48
C TYR A 101 -23.19 -6.44 8.22
N LYS A 102 -22.97 -5.18 7.88
CA LYS A 102 -21.66 -4.59 7.59
C LYS A 102 -21.27 -3.65 8.72
N PRO A 103 -20.16 -3.90 9.43
CA PRO A 103 -19.54 -2.89 10.27
C PRO A 103 -19.25 -1.59 9.50
N LEU A 104 -18.92 -0.53 10.23
CA LEU A 104 -18.45 0.70 9.62
C LEU A 104 -17.22 0.42 8.75
N ARG A 105 -17.04 1.23 7.69
CA ARG A 105 -15.89 1.15 6.75
C ARG A 105 -15.74 -0.20 6.01
N THR A 106 -16.73 -1.08 6.13
CA THR A 106 -16.73 -2.41 5.49
C THR A 106 -17.41 -2.34 4.12
N HIS A 107 -16.80 -2.97 3.11
CA HIS A 107 -17.35 -3.03 1.75
C HIS A 107 -17.28 -4.45 1.19
N HIS A 108 -18.22 -4.78 0.30
CA HIS A 108 -18.24 -6.08 -0.39
C HIS A 108 -17.32 -6.04 -1.61
N CYS A 109 -16.28 -6.86 -1.60
CA CYS A 109 -15.45 -7.08 -2.78
C CYS A 109 -16.07 -8.14 -3.68
N ARG A 110 -16.41 -7.78 -4.92
CA ARG A 110 -16.97 -8.70 -5.91
C ARG A 110 -15.99 -9.81 -6.31
N VAL A 111 -14.69 -9.49 -6.38
CA VAL A 111 -13.64 -10.46 -6.75
C VAL A 111 -13.41 -11.47 -5.62
N CYS A 112 -13.28 -11.01 -4.38
CA CYS A 112 -13.14 -11.89 -3.21
C CYS A 112 -14.48 -12.52 -2.76
N ARG A 113 -15.61 -12.08 -3.31
CA ARG A 113 -16.99 -12.52 -3.01
C ARG A 113 -17.34 -12.48 -1.52
N ARG A 114 -16.87 -11.46 -0.81
CA ARG A 114 -17.12 -11.28 0.62
C ARG A 114 -16.98 -9.84 1.06
N CYS A 115 -17.52 -9.52 2.22
CA CYS A 115 -17.25 -8.27 2.91
C CYS A 115 -15.83 -8.28 3.51
N VAL A 116 -15.14 -7.14 3.39
CA VAL A 116 -13.79 -6.91 3.90
C VAL A 116 -13.83 -5.70 4.84
N LEU A 117 -13.30 -5.87 6.05
CA LEU A 117 -13.21 -4.82 7.06
C LEU A 117 -12.25 -3.70 6.60
N LYS A 118 -12.60 -2.43 6.85
CA LYS A 118 -11.86 -1.23 6.42
C LYS A 118 -11.29 -1.40 4.99
N MET A 119 -12.14 -1.83 4.06
CA MET A 119 -11.70 -2.19 2.72
C MET A 119 -11.16 -0.95 2.00
N ASP A 120 -9.94 -1.04 1.48
CA ASP A 120 -9.38 0.01 0.64
C ASP A 120 -9.64 -0.27 -0.83
N HIS A 121 -9.12 -1.37 -1.35
CA HIS A 121 -9.35 -1.80 -2.72
C HIS A 121 -9.06 -3.29 -2.90
N HIS A 122 -9.44 -3.84 -4.05
CA HIS A 122 -8.94 -5.12 -4.50
C HIS A 122 -7.71 -4.89 -5.36
N CYS A 123 -6.55 -5.39 -4.93
CA CYS A 123 -5.30 -5.19 -5.64
C CYS A 123 -4.96 -6.42 -6.47
N VAL A 124 -4.97 -6.25 -7.79
CA VAL A 124 -4.68 -7.32 -8.75
C VAL A 124 -3.25 -7.84 -8.57
N TRP A 125 -2.30 -6.94 -8.30
CA TRP A 125 -0.86 -7.25 -8.18
C TRP A 125 -0.50 -8.18 -7.02
N ILE A 126 -1.29 -8.16 -5.93
CA ILE A 126 -1.14 -9.09 -4.80
C ILE A 126 -2.19 -10.21 -4.82
N ASN A 127 -3.09 -10.21 -5.81
CA ASN A 127 -4.24 -11.11 -5.91
C ASN A 127 -5.03 -11.25 -4.59
N ASN A 128 -5.25 -10.11 -3.92
CA ASN A 128 -5.93 -10.04 -2.63
C ASN A 128 -6.55 -8.65 -2.43
N CYS A 129 -7.51 -8.55 -1.52
CA CYS A 129 -7.92 -7.22 -1.06
C CYS A 129 -6.84 -6.62 -0.16
N VAL A 130 -6.78 -5.29 -0.19
CA VAL A 130 -6.15 -4.49 0.85
C VAL A 130 -7.27 -4.01 1.77
N GLY A 131 -7.18 -4.35 3.05
CA GLY A 131 -8.16 -4.02 4.07
C GLY A 131 -7.51 -3.87 5.44
N TYR A 132 -8.34 -3.82 6.48
CA TYR A 132 -7.91 -3.56 7.86
C TYR A 132 -6.65 -4.33 8.28
N ALA A 133 -6.61 -5.65 8.04
CA ALA A 133 -5.57 -6.51 8.61
C ALA A 133 -4.24 -6.48 7.83
N ASN A 134 -4.22 -6.09 6.56
CA ASN A 134 -3.01 -6.11 5.73
C ASN A 134 -2.62 -4.73 5.14
N TYR A 135 -3.37 -3.66 5.44
CA TYR A 135 -3.08 -2.32 4.92
C TYR A 135 -1.66 -1.84 5.25
N LYS A 136 -1.18 -2.05 6.48
CA LYS A 136 0.19 -1.69 6.87
C LYS A 136 1.25 -2.41 6.03
N ALA A 137 1.09 -3.71 5.81
CA ALA A 137 2.01 -4.48 4.98
C ALA A 137 2.00 -4.00 3.53
N PHE A 138 0.82 -3.64 3.00
CA PHE A 138 0.70 -3.08 1.65
C PHE A 138 1.38 -1.71 1.54
N PHE A 139 1.15 -0.82 2.50
CA PHE A 139 1.83 0.47 2.56
C PHE A 139 3.35 0.32 2.58
N LEU A 140 3.88 -0.58 3.42
CA LEU A 140 5.32 -0.83 3.50
C LEU A 140 5.88 -1.51 2.26
N LEU A 141 5.13 -2.39 1.59
CA LEU A 141 5.51 -2.94 0.29
C LEU A 141 5.73 -1.81 -0.73
N VAL A 142 4.79 -0.88 -0.84
CA VAL A 142 4.89 0.26 -1.76
C VAL A 142 6.05 1.20 -1.34
N PHE A 143 6.21 1.45 -0.05
CA PHE A 143 7.31 2.26 0.49
C PHE A 143 8.68 1.66 0.13
N TYR A 144 8.92 0.39 0.47
CA TYR A 144 10.20 -0.26 0.18
C TYR A 144 10.47 -0.40 -1.31
N ALA A 145 9.45 -0.71 -2.11
CA ALA A 145 9.59 -0.78 -3.55
C ALA A 145 9.93 0.60 -4.15
N THR A 146 9.31 1.68 -3.65
CA THR A 146 9.62 3.05 -4.08
C THR A 146 11.06 3.42 -3.74
N VAL A 147 11.50 3.17 -2.51
CA VAL A 147 12.89 3.42 -2.09
C VAL A 147 13.87 2.60 -2.94
N ALA A 148 13.55 1.35 -3.26
CA ALA A 148 14.41 0.50 -4.09
C ALA A 148 14.52 1.04 -5.51
N CYS A 149 13.41 1.48 -6.10
CA CYS A 149 13.41 2.04 -7.45
C CYS A 149 14.18 3.36 -7.49
N ILE A 150 13.98 4.26 -6.51
CA ILE A 150 14.74 5.52 -6.42
C ILE A 150 16.24 5.24 -6.24
N TYR A 151 16.61 4.31 -5.36
CA TYR A 151 18.00 3.93 -5.15
C TYR A 151 18.64 3.38 -6.42
N SER A 152 17.92 2.51 -7.14
CA SER A 152 18.36 1.99 -8.44
C SER A 152 18.49 3.08 -9.50
N THR A 153 17.55 4.04 -9.55
CA THR A 153 17.62 5.23 -10.42
C THR A 153 18.88 6.05 -10.13
N VAL A 154 19.19 6.31 -8.85
CA VAL A 154 20.39 7.05 -8.46
C VAL A 154 21.65 6.33 -8.92
N LEU A 155 21.75 5.01 -8.71
CA LEU A 155 22.90 4.22 -9.16
C LEU A 155 23.06 4.25 -10.68
N LEU A 156 21.97 4.07 -11.44
CA LEU A 156 21.99 4.19 -12.89
C LEU A 156 22.52 5.56 -13.34
N VAL A 157 22.00 6.64 -12.76
CA VAL A 157 22.43 8.00 -13.08
C VAL A 157 23.92 8.17 -12.81
N CYS A 158 24.41 7.66 -11.67
CA CYS A 158 25.83 7.63 -11.35
C CYS A 158 26.68 6.82 -12.36
N CYS A 159 26.19 5.67 -12.84
CA CYS A 159 26.87 4.88 -13.88
C CYS A 159 26.99 5.69 -15.17
N VAL A 160 25.88 6.28 -15.63
CA VAL A 160 25.84 7.05 -16.88
C VAL A 160 26.77 8.27 -16.80
N PHE A 161 26.81 8.98 -15.68
CA PHE A 161 27.72 10.12 -15.52
C PHE A 161 29.20 9.71 -15.46
N LYS A 162 29.53 8.57 -14.84
CA LYS A 162 30.91 8.12 -14.69
C LYS A 162 31.45 7.48 -15.98
N ASN A 163 30.66 6.61 -16.61
CA ASN A 163 31.08 5.70 -17.66
C ASN A 163 30.39 5.96 -19.00
N GLY A 164 29.63 7.05 -19.15
CA GLY A 164 28.81 7.35 -20.34
C GLY A 164 29.57 7.31 -21.67
N GLU A 165 30.78 7.86 -21.69
CA GLU A 165 31.68 7.83 -22.87
C GLU A 165 32.09 6.40 -23.25
N SER A 166 32.28 5.52 -22.26
CA SER A 166 32.63 4.11 -22.48
C SER A 166 31.53 3.34 -23.21
N TYR A 167 30.28 3.80 -23.13
CA TYR A 167 29.15 3.19 -23.84
C TYR A 167 28.95 3.73 -25.25
N ALA A 168 29.62 4.82 -25.65
CA ALA A 168 29.37 5.52 -26.91
C ALA A 168 29.61 4.62 -28.14
N GLY A 169 30.63 3.74 -28.08
CA GLY A 169 30.96 2.81 -29.16
C GLY A 169 30.17 1.49 -29.16
N ASN A 170 29.43 1.18 -28.09
CA ASN A 170 28.71 -0.09 -27.95
C ASN A 170 27.19 0.17 -27.97
N VAL A 171 26.63 0.24 -29.18
CA VAL A 171 25.20 0.54 -29.40
C VAL A 171 24.28 -0.43 -28.65
N PRO A 172 24.48 -1.77 -28.67
CA PRO A 172 23.65 -2.69 -27.89
C PRO A 172 23.63 -2.40 -26.38
N LEU A 173 24.81 -2.16 -25.78
CA LEU A 173 24.91 -1.85 -24.35
C LEU A 173 24.25 -0.51 -24.01
N LYS A 174 24.47 0.51 -24.84
CA LYS A 174 23.84 1.82 -24.69
C LYS A 174 22.32 1.72 -24.75
N THR A 175 21.78 0.99 -25.74
CA THR A 175 20.33 0.77 -25.88
C THR A 175 19.77 0.03 -24.67
N PHE A 176 20.47 -1.00 -24.18
CA PHE A 176 20.09 -1.72 -22.95
C PHE A 176 20.01 -0.77 -21.75
N MET A 177 21.07 0.01 -21.48
CA MET A 177 21.11 0.95 -20.35
C MET A 177 20.00 1.99 -20.41
N VAL A 178 19.73 2.55 -21.60
CA VAL A 178 18.62 3.50 -21.82
C VAL A 178 17.28 2.81 -21.54
N SER A 179 17.07 1.58 -22.03
CA SER A 179 15.82 0.85 -21.83
C SER A 179 15.56 0.53 -20.34
N CYS A 180 16.59 0.09 -19.61
CA CYS A 180 16.51 -0.10 -18.17
C CYS A 180 16.23 1.23 -17.44
N GLY A 181 16.84 2.32 -17.89
CA GLY A 181 16.60 3.65 -17.33
C GLY A 181 15.18 4.13 -17.48
N VAL A 182 14.63 4.07 -18.70
CA VAL A 182 13.22 4.43 -18.95
C VAL A 182 12.29 3.57 -18.10
N PHE A 183 12.53 2.26 -18.03
CA PHE A 183 11.73 1.35 -17.22
C PHE A 183 11.77 1.70 -15.73
N ILE A 184 12.96 1.85 -15.14
CA ILE A 184 13.13 2.09 -13.69
C ILE A 184 12.64 3.49 -13.31
N ILE A 185 12.88 4.52 -14.13
CA ILE A 185 12.35 5.86 -13.88
C ILE A 185 10.81 5.86 -13.93
N GLY A 186 10.22 5.21 -14.93
CA GLY A 186 8.77 5.06 -15.02
C GLY A 186 8.18 4.32 -13.81
N LEU A 187 8.86 3.26 -13.35
CA LEU A 187 8.47 2.52 -12.16
C LEU A 187 8.60 3.37 -10.89
N SER A 188 9.69 4.14 -10.74
CA SER A 188 9.91 5.09 -9.63
C SER A 188 8.79 6.13 -9.55
N ILE A 189 8.42 6.74 -10.68
CA ILE A 189 7.32 7.72 -10.74
C ILE A 189 6.00 7.06 -10.35
N THR A 190 5.69 5.90 -10.94
CA THR A 190 4.43 5.19 -10.70
C THR A 190 4.27 4.81 -9.22
N LEU A 191 5.30 4.18 -8.64
CA LEU A 191 5.29 3.78 -7.23
C LEU A 191 5.34 4.99 -6.30
N GLY A 192 6.10 6.04 -6.65
CA GLY A 192 6.14 7.29 -5.90
C GLY A 192 4.79 8.00 -5.84
N THR A 193 4.05 8.04 -6.95
CA THR A 193 2.68 8.58 -6.96
C THR A 193 1.75 7.73 -6.09
N LEU A 194 1.83 6.39 -6.18
CA LEU A 194 1.03 5.50 -5.34
C LEU A 194 1.38 5.67 -3.84
N LEU A 195 2.66 5.81 -3.50
CA LEU A 195 3.10 6.05 -2.13
C LEU A 195 2.55 7.38 -1.61
N GLY A 196 2.70 8.47 -2.38
CA GLY A 196 2.18 9.78 -2.02
C GLY A 196 0.67 9.78 -1.82
N TRP A 197 -0.06 9.05 -2.67
CA TRP A 197 -1.50 8.83 -2.52
C TRP A 197 -1.86 8.17 -1.18
N HIS A 198 -1.18 7.08 -0.82
CA HIS A 198 -1.45 6.39 0.44
C HIS A 198 -0.98 7.18 1.66
N ILE A 199 0.08 7.99 1.56
CA ILE A 199 0.46 8.94 2.62
C ILE A 199 -0.68 9.94 2.86
N TYR A 200 -1.25 10.51 1.81
CA TYR A 200 -2.41 11.40 1.91
C TYR A 200 -3.61 10.73 2.57
N LEU A 201 -3.95 9.51 2.15
CA LEU A 201 -5.05 8.73 2.74
C LEU A 201 -4.84 8.45 4.23
N ILE A 202 -3.63 8.04 4.62
CA ILE A 202 -3.28 7.81 6.03
C ILE A 202 -3.37 9.11 6.82
N ALA A 203 -2.86 10.22 6.29
CA ALA A 203 -2.89 11.51 6.97
C ALA A 203 -4.31 12.00 7.30
N HIS A 204 -5.31 11.59 6.51
CA HIS A 204 -6.72 11.91 6.70
C HIS A 204 -7.59 10.74 7.22
N ASN A 205 -6.97 9.62 7.59
CA ASN A 205 -7.63 8.37 8.00
C ASN A 205 -8.78 7.95 7.07
N MET A 206 -8.55 8.04 5.76
CA MET A 206 -9.49 7.62 4.73
C MET A 206 -8.98 6.35 4.04
N THR A 207 -9.90 5.49 3.63
CA THR A 207 -9.64 4.52 2.56
C THR A 207 -9.83 5.19 1.19
N THR A 208 -9.35 4.54 0.12
CA THR A 208 -9.60 4.96 -1.26
C THR A 208 -11.11 5.08 -1.53
N ILE A 209 -11.93 4.14 -1.03
CA ILE A 209 -13.40 4.19 -1.17
C ILE A 209 -13.97 5.42 -0.45
N GLU A 210 -13.54 5.63 0.79
CA GLU A 210 -13.99 6.76 1.61
C GLU A 210 -13.61 8.10 1.00
N HIS A 211 -12.44 8.21 0.36
CA HIS A 211 -12.06 9.43 -0.36
C HIS A 211 -13.09 9.82 -1.44
N TYR A 212 -13.55 8.87 -2.24
CA TYR A 212 -14.57 9.14 -3.26
C TYR A 212 -15.93 9.48 -2.64
N ASP A 213 -16.31 8.80 -1.56
CA ASP A 213 -17.53 9.12 -0.80
C ASP A 213 -17.44 10.53 -0.18
N SER A 214 -16.28 10.92 0.36
CA SER A 214 -16.00 12.25 0.90
C SER A 214 -16.04 13.34 -0.15
N LYS A 215 -15.52 13.10 -1.36
CA LYS A 215 -15.65 14.06 -2.47
C LYS A 215 -17.11 14.31 -2.84
N ARG A 216 -17.93 13.26 -2.90
CA ARG A 216 -19.38 13.39 -3.13
C ARG A 216 -20.07 14.15 -2.01
N ALA A 217 -19.74 13.82 -0.75
CA ALA A 217 -20.32 14.48 0.42
C ALA A 217 -19.94 15.96 0.49
N LEU A 218 -18.69 16.31 0.18
CA LEU A 218 -18.22 17.70 0.12
C LEU A 218 -18.95 18.50 -0.97
N TRP A 219 -19.15 17.92 -2.15
CA TRP A 219 -19.92 18.56 -3.23
C TRP A 219 -21.37 18.81 -2.84
N LEU A 220 -22.03 17.86 -2.17
CA LEU A 220 -23.39 18.03 -1.66
C LEU A 220 -23.45 19.11 -0.57
N ALA A 221 -22.50 19.12 0.36
CA ALA A 221 -22.43 20.10 1.44
C ALA A 221 -22.24 21.53 0.88
N GLY A 222 -21.38 21.69 -0.13
CA GLY A 222 -21.19 22.97 -0.81
C GLY A 222 -22.47 23.51 -1.46
N LYS A 223 -23.33 22.63 -1.98
CA LYS A 223 -24.65 23.03 -2.52
C LYS A 223 -25.67 23.41 -1.44
N SER A 224 -25.58 22.81 -0.27
CA SER A 224 -26.48 23.10 0.86
C SER A 224 -25.96 24.21 1.78
N GLY A 225 -24.81 24.83 1.46
CA GLY A 225 -24.16 25.81 2.33
C GLY A 225 -23.60 25.21 3.63
N GLN A 226 -23.50 23.89 3.72
CA GLN A 226 -22.98 23.18 4.87
C GLN A 226 -21.47 22.90 4.71
N SER A 227 -20.79 22.72 5.84
CA SER A 227 -19.42 22.22 5.85
C SER A 227 -19.41 20.70 6.02
N TYR A 228 -18.48 20.03 5.33
CA TYR A 228 -18.25 18.60 5.46
C TYR A 228 -16.88 18.35 6.10
N ARG A 229 -16.85 17.50 7.12
CA ARG A 229 -15.63 16.99 7.73
C ARG A 229 -15.69 15.48 7.77
N HIS A 230 -14.60 14.82 7.36
CA HIS A 230 -14.51 13.38 7.41
C HIS A 230 -14.49 12.89 8.87
N GLN A 231 -15.42 12.01 9.22
CA GLN A 231 -15.69 11.63 10.61
C GLN A 231 -14.55 10.86 11.29
N PHE A 232 -13.69 10.18 10.54
CA PHE A 232 -12.57 9.42 11.12
C PHE A 232 -11.26 10.20 11.14
N ASP A 233 -11.25 11.46 10.67
CA ASP A 233 -10.05 12.30 10.72
C ASP A 233 -9.90 12.93 12.12
N LEU A 234 -8.99 12.34 12.91
CA LEU A 234 -8.70 12.70 14.30
C LEU A 234 -7.41 13.54 14.44
N GLY A 235 -6.85 14.00 13.31
CA GLY A 235 -5.55 14.65 13.23
C GLY A 235 -4.41 13.70 12.87
N VAL A 236 -3.43 14.25 12.14
CA VAL A 236 -2.38 13.50 11.42
C VAL A 236 -1.68 12.45 12.29
N TYR A 237 -1.26 12.79 13.52
CA TYR A 237 -0.57 11.85 14.40
C TYR A 237 -1.44 10.66 14.82
N LYS A 238 -2.69 10.91 15.22
CA LYS A 238 -3.65 9.84 15.58
C LYS A 238 -3.97 8.98 14.36
N ASN A 239 -4.12 9.61 13.20
CA ASN A 239 -4.41 8.92 11.95
C ASN A 239 -3.24 7.99 11.53
N ILE A 240 -2.00 8.47 11.59
CA ILE A 240 -0.80 7.66 11.28
C ILE A 240 -0.66 6.49 12.27
N THR A 241 -0.80 6.76 13.56
CA THR A 241 -0.68 5.71 14.60
C THR A 241 -1.82 4.69 14.53
N SER A 242 -3.00 5.06 14.01
CA SER A 242 -4.10 4.12 13.71
C SER A 242 -3.78 3.10 12.62
N VAL A 243 -2.69 3.29 11.86
CA VAL A 243 -2.24 2.37 10.79
C VAL A 243 -0.90 1.74 11.14
N LEU A 244 0.10 2.54 11.53
CA LEU A 244 1.46 2.05 11.79
C LEU A 244 1.65 1.49 13.20
N GLY A 245 0.74 1.83 14.11
CA GLY A 245 0.77 1.48 15.53
C GLY A 245 1.37 2.55 16.43
N SER A 246 1.19 2.39 17.73
CA SER A 246 1.72 3.30 18.75
C SER A 246 3.24 3.21 18.94
N ASN A 247 3.84 2.05 18.62
CA ASN A 247 5.28 1.84 18.75
C ASN A 247 6.01 2.17 17.45
N ILE A 248 6.69 3.32 17.43
CA ILE A 248 7.45 3.85 16.28
C ILE A 248 8.53 2.89 15.80
N ILE A 249 9.19 2.15 16.71
CA ILE A 249 10.26 1.20 16.36
C ILE A 249 9.73 0.08 15.46
N LYS A 250 8.44 -0.25 15.57
CA LYS A 250 7.78 -1.29 14.75
C LYS A 250 7.13 -0.75 13.48
N TRP A 251 7.23 0.55 13.17
CA TRP A 251 6.56 1.13 12.01
C TRP A 251 7.04 0.53 10.69
N LEU A 252 8.34 0.24 10.59
CA LEU A 252 8.97 -0.35 9.42
C LEU A 252 8.83 -1.88 9.36
N CYS A 253 8.26 -2.52 10.37
CA CYS A 253 8.03 -3.97 10.34
C CYS A 253 6.68 -4.27 9.64
N PRO A 254 6.64 -5.06 8.55
CA PRO A 254 5.42 -5.36 7.79
C PRO A 254 4.54 -6.44 8.42
N THR A 255 4.52 -6.48 9.76
CA THR A 255 3.63 -7.35 10.52
C THR A 255 2.38 -6.58 10.92
N PHE A 256 1.27 -7.32 11.06
CA PHE A 256 0.03 -6.76 11.58
C PHE A 256 0.29 -6.15 12.95
N THR A 257 -0.10 -4.88 13.11
CA THR A 257 -0.04 -4.19 14.40
C THR A 257 -1.47 -4.08 14.90
N ARG A 258 -1.76 -4.78 15.99
CA ARG A 258 -3.06 -4.70 16.64
C ARG A 258 -3.15 -3.31 17.29
N ASN A 259 -3.92 -2.43 16.68
CA ASN A 259 -4.21 -1.11 17.23
C ASN A 259 -5.37 -1.23 18.22
N THR A 260 -5.72 -0.12 18.87
CA THR A 260 -6.88 -0.03 19.77
C THR A 260 -8.20 -0.36 19.08
N GLU A 261 -8.29 -0.11 17.76
CA GLU A 261 -9.42 -0.46 16.91
C GLU A 261 -9.36 -1.94 16.54
N ASP A 262 -10.49 -2.66 16.61
CA ASP A 262 -10.63 -4.09 16.29
C ASP A 262 -11.00 -4.37 14.82
N GLY A 263 -11.13 -3.30 14.02
CA GLY A 263 -11.56 -3.36 12.62
C GLY A 263 -13.08 -3.35 12.43
N ILE A 264 -13.85 -3.34 13.53
CA ILE A 264 -15.31 -3.25 13.57
C ILE A 264 -15.71 -1.86 14.08
N ASN A 265 -15.07 -1.43 15.17
CA ASN A 265 -15.24 -0.15 15.82
C ASN A 265 -14.04 0.76 15.52
N PHE A 266 -14.34 2.01 15.18
CA PHE A 266 -13.36 3.03 14.81
C PHE A 266 -13.68 4.31 15.58
N SER A 267 -12.66 4.98 16.10
CA SER A 267 -12.87 6.26 16.77
C SER A 267 -13.30 7.33 15.77
N ALA A 268 -14.33 8.10 16.11
CA ALA A 268 -14.83 9.19 15.28
C ALA A 268 -14.65 10.55 15.98
N SER A 269 -14.59 11.63 15.20
CA SER A 269 -14.39 13.00 15.70
C SER A 269 -15.56 13.54 16.53
N ARG A 270 -16.67 12.79 16.63
CA ARG A 270 -17.81 13.10 17.48
C ARG A 270 -17.68 12.51 18.89
N ASP A 271 -16.68 11.64 19.10
CA ASP A 271 -16.42 10.96 20.37
C ASP A 271 -15.37 11.71 21.23
N SER A 272 -14.98 12.92 20.82
CA SER A 272 -13.87 13.72 21.39
C SER A 272 -14.25 15.16 21.66
#